data_AF-A0A8S4B7R7-F1
#
_entry.id   AF-A0A8S4B7R7-F1
#
_cell.length_a   1.000
_cell.length_b   1.000
_cell.length_c   1.000
_cell.angle_alpha   90.00
_cell.angle_beta   90.00
_cell.angle_gamma   90.00
#
_symmetry.space_group_name_H-M   'P 1'
#
loop_
_entity.id
_entity.type
_entity.pdbx_description
1 polymer ?
#
loop_
_entity_poly.entity_id
_entity_poly.type
_entity_poly.pdbx_seq_one_letter_code
_entity_poly.pdbx_strand_id
1 'polypeptide(L)'
;MLRQVIHRGLKASFYWLGLFVSRHPVFFLTVPAVLTIIFGSAALSRFGPERDLEVLVAPTHSLAKIERSLANSLFPIDRSKHKLYSDLHTPGRYGRLILLAASGGNVLELAEQVLRVHERVLGLRVHYKGFNYTFAHLCVLSHRDKRCLLDDIVTIFEDIRQAVLANSTFHKVPLSYPNTTLKPELSKHNIKR
;
A
#
# COMPACT_ATOMS: atom_id res chain seq x y z
N MET A 1 58.66 -20.36 9.83
CA MET A 1 58.66 -21.03 11.16
C MET A 1 57.37 -20.84 11.96
N LEU A 2 56.72 -19.67 11.92
CA LEU A 2 55.46 -19.38 12.66
C LEU A 2 54.33 -20.39 12.40
N ARG A 3 54.11 -20.78 11.14
CA ARG A 3 53.07 -21.74 10.74
C ARG A 3 53.23 -23.11 11.40
N GLN A 4 54.46 -23.58 11.60
CA GLN A 4 54.73 -24.87 12.22
C GLN A 4 54.47 -24.84 13.72
N VAL A 5 54.78 -23.72 14.39
CA VAL A 5 54.50 -23.52 15.82
C VAL A 5 52.99 -23.44 16.07
N ILE A 6 52.26 -22.70 15.25
CA ILE A 6 50.79 -22.62 15.29
C ILE A 6 50.18 -24.01 15.09
N HIS A 7 50.66 -24.77 14.10
CA HIS A 7 50.13 -26.10 13.83
C HIS A 7 50.40 -27.09 14.97
N ARG A 8 51.56 -26.98 15.65
CA ARG A 8 51.88 -27.79 16.84
C ARG A 8 51.01 -27.38 18.03
N GLY A 9 50.79 -26.09 18.23
CA GLY A 9 49.93 -25.53 19.27
C GLY A 9 48.47 -25.94 19.12
N LEU A 10 47.89 -25.81 17.91
CA LEU A 10 46.52 -26.26 17.65
C LEU A 10 46.38 -27.77 17.80
N LYS A 11 47.36 -28.56 17.33
CA LYS A 11 47.32 -30.03 17.49
C LYS A 11 47.33 -30.42 18.97
N ALA A 12 48.17 -29.78 19.78
CA ALA A 12 48.19 -30.01 21.23
C ALA A 12 46.87 -29.57 21.89
N SER A 13 46.36 -28.39 21.54
CA SER A 13 45.12 -27.84 22.08
C SER A 13 43.91 -28.73 21.77
N PHE A 14 43.72 -29.13 20.50
CA PHE A 14 42.62 -30.02 20.11
C PHE A 14 42.76 -31.42 20.69
N TYR A 15 43.98 -31.93 20.87
CA TYR A 15 44.20 -33.21 21.55
C TYR A 15 43.75 -33.14 23.01
N TRP A 16 44.12 -32.08 23.73
CA TRP A 16 43.70 -31.86 25.12
C TRP A 16 42.20 -31.61 25.24
N LEU A 17 41.62 -30.80 24.36
CA LEU A 17 40.17 -30.55 24.30
C LEU A 17 39.42 -31.86 24.02
N GLY A 18 39.86 -32.65 23.05
CA GLY A 18 39.26 -33.94 22.72
C GLY A 18 39.36 -34.95 23.87
N LEU A 19 40.49 -34.99 24.58
CA LEU A 19 40.67 -35.82 25.77
C LEU A 19 39.75 -35.38 26.93
N PHE A 20 39.53 -34.08 27.09
CA PHE A 20 38.60 -33.55 28.10
C PHE A 20 37.14 -33.86 27.76
N VAL A 21 36.76 -33.73 26.48
CA VAL A 21 35.42 -34.06 25.97
C VAL A 21 35.12 -35.55 26.12
N SER A 22 36.08 -36.43 25.78
CA SER A 22 35.89 -37.88 25.90
C SER A 22 35.80 -38.36 27.35
N ARG A 23 36.44 -37.66 28.29
CA ARG A 23 36.37 -37.94 29.72
C ARG A 23 35.06 -37.46 30.38
N HIS A 24 34.38 -36.48 29.79
CA HIS A 24 33.11 -35.94 30.28
C HIS A 24 32.01 -35.85 29.20
N PRO A 25 31.62 -36.98 28.58
CA PRO A 25 30.75 -36.98 27.39
C PRO A 25 29.34 -36.46 27.68
N VAL A 26 28.80 -36.72 28.87
CA VAL A 26 27.43 -36.31 29.25
C VAL A 26 27.30 -34.80 29.38
N PHE A 27 28.29 -34.12 29.97
CA PHE A 27 28.28 -32.66 30.15
C PHE A 27 28.34 -31.94 28.80
N PHE A 28 29.21 -32.41 27.90
CA PHE A 28 29.36 -31.83 26.56
C PHE A 28 28.21 -32.14 25.60
N LEU A 29 27.35 -33.11 25.90
CA LEU A 29 26.14 -33.37 25.12
C LEU A 29 24.94 -32.56 25.67
N THR A 30 24.78 -32.53 26.99
CA THR A 30 23.64 -31.90 27.65
C THR A 30 23.70 -30.38 27.61
N VAL A 31 24.85 -29.77 27.89
CA VAL A 31 24.98 -28.32 27.97
C VAL A 31 24.69 -27.64 26.62
N PRO A 32 25.30 -28.04 25.49
CA PRO A 32 24.97 -27.46 24.19
C PRO A 32 23.52 -27.73 23.78
N ALA A 33 22.95 -28.88 24.11
CA ALA A 33 21.55 -29.20 23.79
C ALA A 33 20.57 -28.29 24.55
N VAL A 34 20.78 -28.07 25.85
CA VAL A 34 19.95 -27.14 26.62
C VAL A 34 20.13 -25.70 26.11
N LEU A 35 21.36 -25.32 25.79
CA LEU A 35 21.66 -24.00 25.24
C LEU A 35 20.94 -23.77 23.90
N THR A 36 21.01 -24.73 22.96
CA THR A 36 20.33 -24.60 21.66
C THR A 36 18.82 -24.59 21.79
N ILE A 37 18.24 -25.33 22.74
CA ILE A 37 16.80 -25.30 23.02
C ILE A 37 16.39 -23.93 23.58
N ILE A 38 17.14 -23.38 24.55
CA ILE A 38 16.83 -22.06 25.13
C ILE A 38 16.98 -20.95 24.10
N PHE A 39 18.11 -20.89 23.38
CA PHE A 39 18.31 -19.86 22.36
C PHE A 39 17.39 -20.05 21.15
N GLY A 40 17.14 -21.29 20.73
CA GLY A 40 16.25 -21.63 19.64
C GLY A 40 14.80 -21.21 19.93
N SER A 41 14.30 -21.55 21.12
CA SER A 41 12.95 -21.14 21.53
C SER A 41 12.82 -19.63 21.69
N ALA A 42 13.82 -18.97 22.28
CA ALA A 42 13.85 -17.51 22.42
C ALA A 42 13.86 -16.82 21.04
N ALA A 43 14.67 -17.30 20.10
CA ALA A 43 14.75 -16.75 18.75
C ALA A 43 13.44 -16.96 17.98
N LEU A 44 12.87 -18.17 18.02
CA LEU A 44 11.59 -18.48 17.36
C LEU A 44 10.43 -17.68 17.94
N SER A 45 10.39 -17.48 19.26
CA SER A 45 9.32 -16.71 19.92
C SER A 45 9.31 -15.23 19.53
N ARG A 46 10.46 -14.67 19.15
CA ARG A 46 10.62 -13.26 18.78
C ARG A 46 10.63 -13.03 17.27
N PHE A 47 10.62 -14.09 16.48
CA PHE A 47 10.68 -13.97 15.03
C PHE A 47 9.31 -13.57 14.47
N GLY A 48 9.15 -12.29 14.17
CA GLY A 48 8.02 -11.76 13.39
C GLY A 48 8.45 -11.55 11.94
N PRO A 49 7.77 -12.16 10.95
CA PRO A 49 8.09 -11.89 9.55
C PRO A 49 7.68 -10.45 9.19
N GLU A 50 8.62 -9.70 8.64
CA GLU A 50 8.34 -8.38 8.05
C GLU A 50 7.47 -8.58 6.80
N ARG A 51 6.32 -7.90 6.73
CA ARG A 51 5.37 -8.02 5.62
C ARG A 51 5.30 -6.79 4.74
N ASP A 52 5.98 -5.72 5.15
CA ASP A 52 5.95 -4.46 4.43
C ASP A 52 6.91 -4.52 3.24
N LEU A 53 6.32 -4.66 2.03
CA LEU A 53 7.07 -4.72 0.77
C LEU A 53 8.06 -3.56 0.60
N GLU A 54 7.71 -2.36 1.07
CA GLU A 54 8.59 -1.19 1.00
C GLU A 54 9.86 -1.35 1.85
N VAL A 55 9.79 -2.08 2.96
CA VAL A 55 10.93 -2.37 3.82
C VAL A 55 11.78 -3.51 3.23
N LEU A 56 11.13 -4.50 2.61
CA LEU A 56 11.81 -5.63 2.00
C LEU A 56 12.57 -5.26 0.72
N VAL A 57 12.03 -4.34 -0.09
CA VAL A 57 12.53 -4.05 -1.44
C VAL A 57 13.40 -2.79 -1.49
N ALA A 58 13.15 -1.80 -0.60
CA ALA A 58 13.87 -0.55 -0.62
C ALA A 58 14.71 -0.36 0.66
N PRO A 59 15.97 0.11 0.55
CA PRO A 59 16.81 0.36 1.71
C PRO A 59 16.16 1.36 2.67
N THR A 60 16.47 1.26 3.96
CA THR A 60 15.85 2.09 5.02
C THR A 60 16.21 3.57 4.87
N HIS A 61 17.46 3.86 4.48
CA HIS A 61 17.98 5.22 4.32
C HIS A 61 18.33 5.51 2.86
N SER A 62 17.34 5.53 1.97
CA SER A 62 17.53 6.00 0.60
C SER A 62 17.32 7.51 0.49
N LEU A 63 18.01 8.15 -0.47
CA LEU A 63 17.79 9.56 -0.80
C LEU A 63 16.31 9.83 -1.09
N ALA A 64 15.66 8.96 -1.88
CA ALA A 64 14.24 9.05 -2.20
C ALA A 64 13.33 8.97 -0.95
N LYS A 65 13.65 8.14 0.06
CA LYS A 65 12.89 8.09 1.32
C LYS A 65 13.10 9.35 2.16
N ILE A 66 14.29 9.94 2.14
CA ILE A 66 14.61 11.19 2.86
C ILE A 66 13.91 12.39 2.19
N GLU A 67 13.97 12.49 0.86
CA GLU A 67 13.25 13.54 0.12
C GLU A 67 11.74 13.42 0.33
N ARG A 68 11.21 12.18 0.32
CA ARG A 68 9.80 11.92 0.62
C ARG A 68 9.44 12.30 2.06
N SER A 69 10.26 11.97 3.05
CA SER A 69 9.98 12.33 4.45
C SER A 69 10.06 13.84 4.67
N LEU A 70 11.01 14.51 4.04
CA LEU A 70 11.13 15.96 4.05
C LEU A 70 9.92 16.63 3.37
N ALA A 71 9.52 16.15 2.19
CA ALA A 71 8.34 16.63 1.49
C ALA A 71 7.06 16.46 2.33
N ASN A 72 6.88 15.29 2.97
CA ASN A 72 5.76 15.04 3.87
C ASN A 72 5.77 15.95 5.11
N SER A 73 6.94 16.36 5.59
CA SER A 73 7.08 17.27 6.74
C SER A 73 6.86 18.73 6.37
N LEU A 74 7.33 19.17 5.20
CA LEU A 74 7.20 20.55 4.71
C LEU A 74 5.78 20.82 4.20
N PHE A 75 5.20 19.82 3.54
CA PHE A 75 3.85 19.86 3.00
C PHE A 75 3.06 18.73 3.66
N PRO A 76 2.67 18.89 4.95
CA PRO A 76 1.74 17.94 5.54
C PRO A 76 0.52 17.93 4.65
N ILE A 77 0.24 16.77 4.06
CA ILE A 77 -0.90 16.59 3.17
C ILE A 77 -2.13 16.67 4.06
N ASP A 78 -2.59 17.90 4.31
CA ASP A 78 -3.95 18.19 4.73
C ASP A 78 -4.83 17.78 3.55
N ARG A 79 -5.10 16.47 3.46
CA ARG A 79 -5.98 15.86 2.44
C ARG A 79 -7.39 16.49 2.41
N SER A 80 -7.66 17.37 3.35
CA SER A 80 -8.87 18.15 3.52
C SER A 80 -8.87 19.53 2.83
N LYS A 81 -7.71 20.04 2.35
CA LYS A 81 -7.58 21.42 1.85
C LYS A 81 -7.53 21.53 0.33
N HIS A 82 -6.79 20.69 -0.39
CA HIS A 82 -6.73 20.74 -1.86
C HIS A 82 -6.44 19.35 -2.46
N LYS A 83 -7.13 19.03 -3.56
CA LYS A 83 -6.95 17.82 -4.35
C LYS A 83 -5.82 18.06 -5.36
N LEU A 84 -4.58 17.87 -4.95
CA LEU A 84 -3.45 18.02 -5.88
C LEU A 84 -3.25 16.73 -6.67
N TYR A 85 -2.82 16.86 -7.93
CA TYR A 85 -2.41 15.72 -8.76
C TYR A 85 -1.31 14.87 -8.07
N SER A 86 -0.49 15.50 -7.22
CA SER A 86 0.51 14.84 -6.36
C SER A 86 -0.08 13.84 -5.36
N ASP A 87 -1.34 14.00 -4.95
CA ASP A 87 -2.02 13.07 -4.03
C ASP A 87 -2.24 11.70 -4.67
N LEU A 88 -2.44 11.64 -6.00
CA LEU A 88 -2.57 10.38 -6.75
C LEU A 88 -1.26 9.59 -6.86
N HIS A 89 -0.11 10.27 -6.72
CA HIS A 89 1.21 9.66 -6.82
C HIS A 89 1.80 9.25 -5.47
N THR A 90 1.20 9.67 -4.36
CA THR A 90 1.65 9.18 -3.06
C THR A 90 1.20 7.74 -2.86
N PRO A 91 2.09 6.78 -2.54
CA PRO A 91 1.68 5.49 -1.97
C PRO A 91 0.91 5.78 -0.69
N GLY A 92 -0.41 5.74 -0.84
CA GLY A 92 -1.41 5.97 0.18
C GLY A 92 -2.45 4.87 0.08
N ARG A 93 -3.24 4.72 1.14
CA ARG A 93 -4.33 3.75 1.16
C ARG A 93 -5.52 4.32 0.38
N TYR A 94 -5.54 4.11 -0.94
CA TYR A 94 -6.67 4.40 -1.80
C TYR A 94 -7.12 3.14 -2.54
N GLY A 95 -8.42 3.03 -2.78
CA GLY A 95 -8.98 2.02 -3.67
C GLY A 95 -9.21 2.62 -5.04
N ARG A 96 -8.70 1.99 -6.10
CA ARG A 96 -8.97 2.39 -7.49
C ARG A 96 -9.83 1.34 -8.15
N LEU A 97 -10.92 1.79 -8.77
CA LEU A 97 -11.78 0.95 -9.61
C LEU A 97 -11.60 1.38 -11.06
N ILE A 98 -11.36 0.42 -11.93
CA ILE A 98 -11.32 0.63 -13.37
C ILE A 98 -12.54 -0.07 -13.95
N LEU A 99 -13.50 0.73 -14.41
CA LEU A 99 -14.73 0.23 -15.01
C LEU A 99 -14.60 0.27 -16.53
N LEU A 100 -14.91 -0.85 -17.16
CA LEU A 100 -14.88 -1.02 -18.61
C LEU A 100 -16.27 -1.42 -19.07
N ALA A 101 -16.73 -0.85 -20.18
CA ALA A 101 -17.97 -1.29 -20.81
C ALA A 101 -17.73 -2.67 -21.44
N ALA A 102 -18.57 -3.65 -21.12
CA ALA A 102 -18.44 -5.01 -21.63
C ALA A 102 -18.48 -5.09 -23.17
N SER A 103 -19.21 -4.17 -23.81
CA SER A 103 -19.32 -4.05 -25.26
C SER A 103 -18.20 -3.24 -25.92
N GLY A 104 -17.23 -2.73 -25.16
CA GLY A 104 -16.25 -1.76 -25.66
C GLY A 104 -16.85 -0.39 -26.04
N GLY A 105 -18.10 -0.15 -25.67
CA GLY A 105 -18.80 1.13 -25.89
C GLY A 105 -18.39 2.24 -24.92
N ASN A 106 -19.07 3.38 -25.02
CA ASN A 106 -18.79 4.54 -24.19
C ASN A 106 -19.28 4.32 -22.74
N VAL A 107 -18.36 4.34 -21.78
CA VAL A 107 -18.68 4.18 -20.35
C VAL A 107 -19.56 5.32 -19.83
N LEU A 108 -19.51 6.50 -20.46
CA LEU A 108 -20.29 7.65 -20.01
C LEU A 108 -21.80 7.48 -20.25
N GLU A 109 -22.20 6.65 -21.22
CA GLU A 109 -23.62 6.30 -21.44
C GLU A 109 -24.14 5.37 -20.32
N LEU A 110 -23.23 4.71 -19.62
CA LEU A 110 -23.53 3.73 -18.57
C LEU A 110 -23.45 4.33 -17.16
N ALA A 111 -23.70 5.64 -17.05
CA ALA A 111 -23.55 6.43 -15.82
C ALA A 111 -24.32 5.83 -14.62
N GLU A 112 -25.56 5.36 -14.82
CA GLU A 112 -26.36 4.75 -13.75
C GLU A 112 -25.68 3.51 -13.15
N GLN A 113 -25.10 2.65 -13.99
CA GLN A 113 -24.45 1.44 -13.51
C GLN A 113 -23.16 1.77 -12.77
N VAL A 114 -22.41 2.77 -13.25
CA VAL A 114 -21.19 3.27 -12.57
C VAL A 114 -21.55 3.79 -11.17
N LEU A 115 -22.60 4.60 -11.04
CA LEU A 115 -23.06 5.12 -9.76
C LEU A 115 -23.55 4.00 -8.83
N ARG A 116 -24.29 3.02 -9.35
CA ARG A 116 -24.74 1.85 -8.57
C ARG A 116 -23.56 1.03 -8.02
N VAL A 117 -22.49 0.86 -8.81
CA VAL A 117 -21.26 0.20 -8.34
C VAL A 117 -20.59 1.04 -7.25
N HIS A 118 -20.50 2.37 -7.46
CA HIS A 118 -19.93 3.29 -6.49
C HIS A 118 -20.65 3.22 -5.14
N GLU A 119 -21.98 3.27 -5.12
CA GLU A 119 -22.80 3.15 -3.90
C GLU A 119 -22.58 1.82 -3.18
N ARG A 120 -22.52 0.71 -3.92
CA ARG A 120 -22.27 -0.62 -3.33
C ARG A 120 -20.90 -0.69 -2.66
N VAL A 121 -19.88 -0.09 -3.28
CA VAL A 121 -18.53 -0.04 -2.72
C VAL A 121 -18.47 0.80 -1.45
N LEU A 122 -19.14 1.96 -1.44
CA LEU A 122 -19.25 2.79 -0.24
C LEU A 122 -20.06 2.10 0.89
N GLY A 123 -21.02 1.25 0.53
CA GLY A 123 -21.83 0.46 1.45
C GLY A 123 -21.14 -0.79 2.03
N LEU A 124 -19.91 -1.10 1.62
CA LEU A 124 -19.17 -2.26 2.13
C LEU A 124 -18.93 -2.15 3.64
N ARG A 125 -19.09 -3.28 4.33
CA ARG A 125 -18.86 -3.41 5.77
C ARG A 125 -17.83 -4.50 6.01
N VAL A 126 -16.78 -4.17 6.77
CA VAL A 126 -15.70 -5.10 7.08
C VAL A 126 -15.62 -5.29 8.58
N HIS A 127 -15.85 -6.52 9.03
CA HIS A 127 -15.73 -6.88 10.44
C HIS A 127 -14.26 -7.09 10.80
N TYR A 128 -13.71 -6.23 11.65
CA TYR A 128 -12.33 -6.31 12.12
C TYR A 128 -12.26 -5.97 13.61
N LYS A 129 -11.67 -6.86 14.42
CA LYS A 129 -11.51 -6.69 15.88
C LYS A 129 -12.81 -6.35 16.62
N GLY A 130 -13.93 -6.97 16.23
CA GLY A 130 -15.23 -6.75 16.88
C GLY A 130 -15.94 -5.46 16.47
N PHE A 131 -15.38 -4.69 15.53
CA PHE A 131 -16.01 -3.49 14.98
C PHE A 131 -16.31 -3.67 13.49
N ASN A 132 -17.47 -3.18 13.05
CA ASN A 132 -17.85 -3.16 11.65
C ASN A 132 -17.43 -1.83 11.02
N TYR A 133 -16.26 -1.83 10.39
CA TYR A 133 -15.75 -0.67 9.68
C TYR A 133 -16.55 -0.45 8.39
N THR A 134 -16.86 0.81 8.11
CA THR A 134 -17.44 1.27 6.84
C THR A 134 -16.55 2.33 6.22
N PHE A 135 -16.77 2.67 4.96
CA PHE A 135 -16.01 3.72 4.28
C PHE A 135 -16.00 5.05 5.06
N ALA A 136 -17.15 5.42 5.66
CA ALA A 136 -17.28 6.66 6.42
C ALA A 136 -16.35 6.74 7.66
N HIS A 137 -15.94 5.60 8.22
CA HIS A 137 -15.02 5.56 9.37
C HIS A 137 -13.55 5.72 8.96
N LEU A 138 -13.21 5.43 7.70
CA LEU A 138 -11.83 5.38 7.20
C LEU A 138 -11.50 6.55 6.25
N CYS A 139 -12.53 7.17 5.69
CA CYS A 139 -12.37 8.22 4.69
C CYS A 139 -11.68 9.46 5.27
N VAL A 140 -11.05 10.22 4.39
CA VAL A 140 -10.54 11.54 4.73
C VAL A 140 -11.72 12.51 4.72
N LEU A 141 -11.88 13.26 5.81
CA LEU A 141 -12.89 14.30 5.91
C LEU A 141 -12.39 15.62 5.31
N SER A 142 -13.22 16.23 4.46
CA SER A 142 -13.03 17.61 4.00
C SER A 142 -13.19 18.59 5.16
N HIS A 143 -12.32 19.60 5.23
CA HIS A 143 -12.32 20.58 6.31
C HIS A 143 -13.52 21.53 6.22
N ARG A 144 -14.02 21.78 5.00
CA ARG A 144 -15.14 22.70 4.77
C ARG A 144 -16.49 22.05 5.08
N ASP A 145 -16.71 20.86 4.53
CA ASP A 145 -18.05 20.25 4.52
C ASP A 145 -18.20 19.08 5.51
N LYS A 146 -17.12 18.66 6.17
CA LYS A 146 -17.07 17.45 7.03
C LYS A 146 -17.60 16.20 6.32
N ARG A 147 -17.51 16.16 4.99
CA ARG A 147 -17.87 15.00 4.15
C ARG A 147 -16.62 14.25 3.73
N CYS A 148 -16.76 12.96 3.46
CA CYS A 148 -15.68 12.17 2.87
C CYS A 148 -15.26 12.76 1.52
N LEU A 149 -13.95 12.89 1.30
CA LEU A 149 -13.40 13.24 0.00
C LEU A 149 -13.67 12.09 -0.98
N LEU A 150 -14.36 12.38 -2.08
CA LEU A 150 -14.63 11.47 -3.19
C LEU A 150 -13.97 12.00 -4.45
N ASP A 151 -13.92 11.17 -5.50
CA ASP A 151 -13.42 11.62 -6.79
C ASP A 151 -14.48 12.50 -7.50
N ASP A 152 -14.03 13.55 -8.19
CA ASP A 152 -14.90 14.55 -8.84
C ASP A 152 -15.56 13.95 -10.07
N ILE A 153 -15.03 12.85 -10.59
CA ILE A 153 -15.68 12.09 -11.66
C ILE A 153 -17.06 11.58 -11.22
N VAL A 154 -17.28 11.36 -9.92
CA VAL A 154 -18.59 10.93 -9.39
C VAL A 154 -19.63 12.03 -9.58
N THR A 155 -19.28 13.30 -9.35
CA THR A 155 -20.22 14.42 -9.57
C THR A 155 -20.58 14.55 -11.04
N ILE A 156 -19.61 14.31 -11.94
CA ILE A 156 -19.86 14.28 -13.39
C ILE A 156 -20.86 13.20 -13.77
N PHE A 157 -20.74 11.98 -13.21
CA PHE A 157 -21.70 10.91 -13.49
C PHE A 157 -23.10 11.21 -12.93
N GLU A 158 -23.19 11.92 -11.80
CA GLU A 158 -24.47 12.40 -11.27
C GLU A 158 -25.12 13.45 -12.19
N ASP A 159 -24.33 14.40 -12.69
CA ASP A 159 -24.81 15.42 -13.64
C ASP A 159 -25.29 14.78 -14.95
N ILE A 160 -24.55 13.79 -15.46
CA ILE A 160 -24.96 13.00 -16.63
C ILE A 160 -26.26 12.26 -16.36
N ARG A 161 -26.40 11.60 -15.20
CA ARG A 161 -27.63 10.90 -14.82
C ARG A 161 -28.83 11.84 -14.80
N GLN A 162 -28.67 13.04 -14.22
CA GLN A 162 -29.72 14.06 -14.19
C GLN A 162 -30.08 14.56 -15.60
N ALA A 163 -29.08 14.76 -16.46
CA ALA A 163 -29.29 15.19 -17.84
C ALA A 163 -30.04 14.15 -18.69
N VAL A 164 -29.74 12.86 -18.50
CA VAL A 164 -30.45 11.76 -19.14
C VAL A 164 -31.91 11.70 -18.65
N LEU A 165 -32.15 11.86 -17.35
CA LEU A 165 -33.51 11.94 -16.78
C LEU A 165 -34.29 13.15 -17.29
N ALA A 166 -33.61 14.24 -17.62
CA ALA A 166 -34.22 15.46 -18.17
C ALA A 166 -34.47 15.41 -19.69
N ASN A 167 -34.35 14.24 -20.35
CA ASN A 167 -34.48 14.05 -21.80
C ASN A 167 -33.55 14.96 -22.64
N SER A 168 -32.46 15.44 -22.06
CA SER A 168 -31.46 16.22 -22.78
C SER A 168 -30.44 15.29 -23.45
N THR A 169 -29.99 15.65 -24.66
CA THR A 169 -28.97 14.85 -25.35
C THR A 169 -27.64 14.95 -24.61
N PHE A 170 -27.02 13.81 -24.33
CA PHE A 170 -25.75 13.66 -23.62
C PHE A 170 -24.65 14.65 -24.09
N HIS A 171 -24.62 14.96 -25.39
CA HIS A 171 -23.67 15.89 -26.00
C HIS A 171 -23.80 17.37 -25.57
N LYS A 172 -24.87 17.75 -24.86
CA LYS A 172 -25.13 19.12 -24.42
C LYS A 172 -24.83 19.36 -22.93
N VAL A 173 -24.42 18.35 -22.18
CA VAL A 173 -24.10 18.51 -20.76
C VAL A 173 -22.76 19.25 -20.64
N PRO A 174 -22.70 20.45 -20.03
CA PRO A 174 -21.45 21.14 -19.80
C PRO A 174 -20.66 20.36 -18.74
N LEU A 175 -19.74 19.52 -19.20
CA LEU A 175 -18.82 18.81 -18.32
C LEU A 175 -17.78 19.80 -17.79
N SER A 176 -17.96 20.22 -16.55
CA SER A 176 -16.96 21.02 -15.84
C SER A 176 -16.08 20.08 -15.04
N TYR A 177 -14.91 19.74 -15.57
CA TYR A 177 -13.87 19.16 -14.74
C TYR A 177 -13.30 20.28 -13.89
N PRO A 178 -13.03 20.07 -12.59
CA PRO A 178 -12.67 21.15 -11.65
C PRO A 178 -11.39 21.93 -12.03
N ASN A 179 -10.64 21.48 -13.03
CA ASN A 179 -9.50 22.21 -13.59
C ASN A 179 -9.45 22.28 -15.12
N THR A 180 -10.44 21.75 -15.85
CA THR A 180 -10.47 21.81 -17.32
C THR A 180 -11.90 21.87 -17.86
N THR A 181 -12.25 22.96 -18.55
CA THR A 181 -13.47 23.02 -19.36
C THR A 181 -13.20 22.38 -20.71
N LEU A 182 -13.83 21.24 -21.00
CA LEU A 182 -13.78 20.65 -22.33
C LEU A 182 -14.63 21.49 -23.29
N LYS A 183 -13.98 22.12 -24.27
CA LYS A 183 -14.70 22.77 -25.39
C LYS A 183 -15.39 21.69 -26.23
N PRO A 184 -16.65 21.91 -26.68
CA PRO A 184 -17.47 20.89 -27.36
C PRO A 184 -16.95 20.44 -28.73
N GLU A 185 -15.91 21.07 -29.27
CA GLU A 185 -15.40 20.83 -30.63
C GLU A 185 -14.39 19.65 -30.75
N LEU A 186 -13.88 19.08 -29.65
CA LEU A 186 -12.78 18.09 -29.73
C LEU A 186 -13.17 16.62 -29.95
N SER A 187 -14.46 16.29 -30.06
CA SER A 187 -14.92 14.91 -30.29
C SER A 187 -14.59 14.36 -31.70
N LYS A 188 -14.00 15.16 -32.60
CA LYS A 188 -13.78 14.79 -34.02
C LYS A 188 -12.35 14.42 -34.40
N HIS A 189 -11.39 14.44 -33.50
CA HIS A 189 -10.04 14.00 -33.84
C HIS A 189 -9.85 12.50 -33.60
N ASN A 190 -9.99 11.75 -34.70
CA ASN A 190 -9.46 10.40 -34.88
C ASN A 190 -8.01 10.34 -34.36
N ILE A 191 -7.81 9.69 -33.21
CA ILE A 191 -6.49 9.21 -32.80
C ILE A 191 -6.16 8.07 -33.76
N LYS A 192 -5.49 8.40 -34.86
CA LYS A 192 -4.84 7.41 -35.72
C LYS A 192 -3.71 6.78 -34.92
N ARG A 193 -3.79 5.46 -34.83
CA ARG A 193 -2.82 4.54 -34.24
C ARG A 193 -1.46 4.65 -34.93
#